data_AF-A0A7Y0KNN8-F1
#
_entry.id   AF-A0A7Y0KNN8-F1
#
_cell.length_a   1.000
_cell.length_b   1.000
_cell.length_c   1.000
_cell.angle_alpha   90.00
_cell.angle_beta   90.00
_cell.angle_gamma   90.00
#
_symmetry.space_group_name_H-M   'P 1'
#
loop_
_entity.id
_entity.type
_entity.pdbx_description
1 polymer ?
#
loop_
_entity_poly.entity_id
_entity_poly.type
_entity_poly.pdbx_seq_one_letter_code
_entity_poly.pdbx_strand_id
1 'polypeptide(L)'
;MAGRPEAPGPYTLARHAADVVDLLDGVEGPVVLVGQSLGAQVAELAAAARPDRVVALALLTPIPLAGTTLPREAIAPFRALGGDADGQREVRRQLAVAFPGDELDRLCAAGKSTTPTAVAETADAWNDGDPAGTRTSPVTAPVLVVRGGGDPFITADVVAEGVVPRFAEVSVATVDGAGHWPHVEQPDAVATLIDGLVARATADTTADDTADGVAEQGWTTAFAQGSAPAFTDTFAPDVVLRASVLRRPVEGRDAVAAVMAAASGIYTSLVFTHEARNGRRTYLEWEATLHDGTPVSGVTRLEADDDGRTVDVAIHHRPLDGALSFSAELGRRLVDRIDPDTFHRP
;
A
#
# COMPACT_ATOMS: atom_id res chain seq x y z
N MET A 1 -5.28 23.93 5.92
CA MET A 1 -5.22 25.31 5.36
C MET A 1 -6.57 25.92 5.02
N ALA A 2 -7.61 25.12 4.73
CA ALA A 2 -8.98 25.64 4.65
C ALA A 2 -9.40 26.21 6.01
N GLY A 3 -9.53 27.53 6.11
CA GLY A 3 -10.10 28.21 7.28
C GLY A 3 -9.24 29.28 7.97
N ARG A 4 -7.96 29.45 7.64
CA ARG A 4 -7.08 30.50 8.23
C ARG A 4 -6.15 31.17 7.19
N PRO A 5 -6.67 31.91 6.20
CA PRO A 5 -5.87 32.52 5.13
C PRO A 5 -4.89 33.61 5.63
N GLU A 6 -5.07 34.13 6.85
CA GLU A 6 -4.23 35.18 7.44
C GLU A 6 -3.15 34.67 8.41
N ALA A 7 -3.01 33.35 8.59
CA ALA A 7 -2.01 32.81 9.51
C ALA A 7 -0.59 33.17 9.01
N PRO A 8 0.22 33.94 9.76
CA PRO A 8 1.55 34.35 9.32
C PRO A 8 2.46 33.12 9.24
N GLY A 9 3.39 33.09 8.28
CA GLY A 9 4.41 32.05 8.11
C GLY A 9 5.39 31.95 9.30
N PRO A 10 6.40 31.05 9.23
CA PRO A 10 6.75 30.23 8.08
C PRO A 10 5.80 29.03 7.88
N TYR A 11 5.60 28.60 6.63
CA TYR A 11 4.84 27.41 6.26
C TYR A 11 5.77 26.19 6.11
N THR A 12 6.05 25.52 7.22
CA THR A 12 6.96 24.37 7.29
C THR A 12 6.21 23.04 7.40
N LEU A 13 6.87 21.93 7.06
CA LEU A 13 6.33 20.57 7.28
C LEU A 13 5.93 20.34 8.74
N ALA A 14 6.79 20.72 9.68
CA ALA A 14 6.53 20.57 11.11
C ALA A 14 5.27 21.32 11.57
N ARG A 15 5.02 22.52 11.02
CA ARG A 15 3.81 23.28 11.33
C ARG A 15 2.57 22.61 10.75
N HIS A 16 2.62 22.17 9.50
CA HIS A 16 1.50 21.46 8.89
C HIS A 16 1.19 20.15 9.63
N ALA A 17 2.22 19.43 10.09
CA ALA A 17 2.04 18.23 10.91
C ALA A 17 1.38 18.56 12.25
N ALA A 18 1.82 19.64 12.92
CA ALA A 18 1.20 20.11 14.16
C ALA A 18 -0.27 20.49 13.97
N ASP A 19 -0.62 21.20 12.89
CA ASP A 19 -2.01 21.52 12.56
C ASP A 19 -2.86 20.24 12.37
N VAL A 20 -2.30 19.18 11.77
CA VAL A 20 -2.99 17.89 11.63
C VAL A 20 -3.11 17.16 12.97
N VAL A 21 -2.08 17.21 13.82
CA VAL A 21 -2.14 16.63 15.17
C VAL A 21 -3.23 17.30 16.01
N ASP A 22 -3.34 18.63 15.95
CA ASP A 22 -4.41 19.37 16.64
C ASP A 22 -5.81 18.95 16.14
N LEU A 23 -5.95 18.64 14.84
CA LEU A 23 -7.19 18.11 14.29
C LEU A 23 -7.47 16.68 14.77
N LEU A 24 -6.45 15.81 14.82
CA LEU A 24 -6.56 14.46 15.36
C LEU A 24 -7.00 14.48 16.83
N ASP A 25 -6.51 15.43 17.63
CA ASP A 25 -6.95 15.65 19.01
C ASP A 25 -8.41 16.07 19.15
N GLY A 26 -8.94 16.77 18.13
CA GLY A 26 -10.31 17.27 18.12
C GLY A 26 -11.37 16.26 17.66
N VAL A 27 -10.98 15.15 17.03
CA VAL A 27 -11.90 14.11 16.57
C VAL A 27 -11.89 12.91 17.50
N GLU A 28 -13.00 12.18 17.59
CA GLU A 28 -13.11 10.98 18.41
C GLU A 28 -12.67 9.72 17.66
N GLY A 29 -12.12 8.74 18.38
CA GLY A 29 -11.82 7.41 17.85
C GLY A 29 -10.52 7.28 17.05
N PRO A 30 -10.22 6.07 16.56
CA PRO A 30 -9.10 5.82 15.66
C PRO A 30 -9.34 6.46 14.29
N VAL A 31 -8.24 6.86 13.63
CA VAL A 31 -8.28 7.57 12.35
C VAL A 31 -7.42 6.84 11.32
N VAL A 32 -7.96 6.68 10.12
CA VAL A 32 -7.17 6.38 8.93
C VAL A 32 -6.77 7.70 8.30
N LEU A 33 -5.47 7.99 8.24
CA LEU A 33 -4.96 9.25 7.74
C LEU A 33 -4.57 9.11 6.27
N VAL A 34 -5.08 10.00 5.42
CA VAL A 34 -4.80 10.00 3.98
C VAL A 34 -4.09 11.30 3.60
N GLY A 35 -2.90 11.19 3.04
CA GLY A 35 -2.08 12.33 2.59
C GLY A 35 -1.70 12.20 1.13
N GLN A 36 -1.79 13.30 0.36
CA GLN A 36 -1.41 13.34 -1.05
C GLN A 36 -0.21 14.26 -1.30
N SER A 37 0.78 13.82 -2.09
CA SER A 37 1.96 14.62 -2.46
C SER A 37 2.68 15.17 -1.23
N LEU A 38 2.87 16.50 -1.09
CA LEU A 38 3.32 17.15 0.15
C LEU A 38 2.53 16.66 1.39
N GLY A 39 1.22 16.49 1.24
CA GLY A 39 0.34 16.02 2.31
C GLY A 39 0.72 14.63 2.82
N ALA A 40 1.42 13.80 2.03
CA ALA A 40 1.99 12.54 2.48
C ALA A 40 3.12 12.74 3.50
N GLN A 41 4.02 13.71 3.27
CA GLN A 41 5.07 14.08 4.23
C GLN A 41 4.45 14.56 5.55
N VAL A 42 3.42 15.40 5.46
CA VAL A 42 2.67 15.91 6.62
C VAL A 42 1.96 14.77 7.36
N ALA A 43 1.32 13.86 6.63
CA ALA A 43 0.59 12.74 7.19
C ALA A 43 1.54 11.75 7.90
N GLU A 44 2.71 11.47 7.31
CA GLU A 44 3.73 10.64 7.96
C GLU A 44 4.20 11.25 9.29
N LEU A 45 4.53 12.55 9.30
CA LEU A 45 4.95 13.25 10.52
C LEU A 45 3.85 13.27 11.59
N ALA A 46 2.59 13.49 11.19
CA ALA A 46 1.46 13.49 12.12
C ALA A 46 1.18 12.08 12.69
N ALA A 47 1.25 11.04 11.85
CA ALA A 47 1.10 9.66 12.27
C ALA A 47 2.22 9.23 13.24
N ALA A 48 3.46 9.64 12.96
CA ALA A 48 4.60 9.42 13.85
C ALA A 48 4.43 10.12 15.21
N ALA A 49 3.80 11.30 15.22
CA ALA A 49 3.51 12.03 16.46
C ALA A 49 2.34 11.43 17.26
N ARG A 50 1.38 10.80 16.58
CA ARG A 50 0.15 10.23 17.18
C ARG A 50 -0.10 8.76 16.78
N PRO A 51 0.83 7.84 17.13
CA PRO A 51 0.68 6.42 16.83
C PRO A 51 -0.50 5.78 17.59
N ASP A 52 -0.98 6.42 18.66
CA ASP A 52 -2.17 6.01 19.42
C ASP A 52 -3.49 6.31 18.71
N ARG A 53 -3.47 7.20 17.71
CA ARG A 53 -4.67 7.66 17.00
C ARG A 53 -4.74 7.17 15.56
N VAL A 54 -3.60 7.09 14.88
CA VAL A 54 -3.54 6.73 13.47
C VAL A 54 -3.41 5.21 13.31
N VAL A 55 -4.51 4.55 12.93
CA VAL A 55 -4.58 3.08 12.78
C VAL A 55 -4.19 2.59 11.39
N ALA A 56 -4.15 3.48 10.40
CA ALA A 56 -3.62 3.22 9.07
C ALA A 56 -3.24 4.52 8.36
N LEU A 57 -2.32 4.43 7.41
CA LEU A 57 -1.80 5.57 6.66
C LEU A 57 -1.85 5.30 5.15
N ALA A 58 -2.59 6.13 4.40
CA ALA A 58 -2.59 6.10 2.93
C ALA A 58 -1.82 7.29 2.36
N LEU A 59 -0.83 7.02 1.52
CA LEU A 59 0.05 8.00 0.90
C LEU A 59 -0.18 8.00 -0.61
N LEU A 60 -0.89 9.01 -1.12
CA LEU A 60 -1.23 9.14 -2.54
C LEU A 60 -0.17 9.98 -3.25
N THR A 61 0.42 9.46 -4.32
CA THR A 61 1.50 10.12 -5.12
C THR A 61 2.48 10.88 -4.21
N PRO A 62 3.12 10.20 -3.24
CA PRO A 62 3.81 10.86 -2.15
C PRO A 62 5.15 11.47 -2.56
N ILE A 63 5.41 12.69 -2.09
CA ILE A 63 6.77 13.23 -2.05
C ILE A 63 7.53 12.49 -0.93
N PRO A 64 8.76 11.98 -1.17
CA PRO A 64 9.57 11.40 -0.11
C PRO A 64 9.74 12.34 1.07
N LEU A 65 9.70 11.84 2.31
CA LEU A 65 9.86 12.71 3.49
C LEU A 65 11.22 13.44 3.50
N ALA A 66 12.26 12.84 2.91
CA ALA A 66 13.57 13.48 2.75
C ALA A 66 13.59 14.64 1.74
N GLY A 67 12.46 14.90 1.06
CA GLY A 67 12.34 15.88 0.01
C GLY A 67 12.84 15.36 -1.34
N THR A 68 12.69 16.19 -2.37
CA THR A 68 13.15 15.91 -3.74
C THR A 68 14.50 16.53 -4.05
N THR A 69 14.95 17.52 -3.26
CA THR A 69 16.23 18.22 -3.44
C THR A 69 16.44 18.80 -4.84
N LEU A 70 15.36 19.22 -5.49
CA LEU A 70 15.41 19.84 -6.82
C LEU A 70 16.26 21.12 -6.75
N PRO A 71 17.06 21.39 -7.80
CA PRO A 71 17.85 22.60 -7.86
C PRO A 71 16.95 23.84 -7.98
N ARG A 72 17.51 25.01 -7.64
CA ARG A 72 16.75 26.26 -7.50
C ARG A 72 15.95 26.62 -8.77
N GLU A 73 16.52 26.35 -9.94
CA GLU A 73 15.87 26.60 -11.23
C GLU A 73 14.68 25.68 -11.49
N ALA A 74 14.70 24.44 -10.99
CA ALA A 74 13.63 23.46 -11.18
C ALA A 74 12.46 23.67 -10.18
N ILE A 75 12.75 24.17 -8.97
CA ILE A 75 11.71 24.49 -7.98
C ILE A 75 11.07 25.87 -8.22
N ALA A 76 11.77 26.78 -8.91
CA ALA A 76 11.30 28.15 -9.14
C ALA A 76 9.90 28.26 -9.79
N PRO A 77 9.52 27.45 -10.80
CA PRO A 77 8.16 27.46 -11.35
C PRO A 77 7.09 27.13 -10.31
N PHE A 78 7.33 26.15 -9.43
CA PHE A 78 6.39 25.77 -8.37
C PHE A 78 6.22 26.88 -7.34
N ARG A 79 7.32 27.57 -6.97
CA ARG A 79 7.29 28.73 -6.07
C ARG A 79 6.45 29.88 -6.62
N ALA A 80 6.40 30.04 -7.94
CA ALA A 80 5.73 31.14 -8.62
C ALA A 80 4.21 30.93 -8.82
N LEU A 81 3.66 29.75 -8.49
CA LEU A 81 2.25 29.41 -8.75
C LEU A 81 1.24 30.19 -7.88
N GLY A 82 1.69 30.88 -6.84
CA GLY A 82 0.81 31.61 -5.95
C GLY A 82 0.22 32.85 -6.62
N GLY A 83 -1.12 32.89 -6.72
CA GLY A 83 -1.84 33.93 -7.47
C GLY A 83 -1.84 33.74 -8.99
N ASP A 84 -1.13 32.74 -9.53
CA ASP A 84 -1.09 32.41 -10.96
C ASP A 84 -2.05 31.24 -11.27
N ALA A 85 -3.32 31.57 -11.56
CA ALA A 85 -4.33 30.57 -11.85
C ALA A 85 -4.06 29.79 -13.15
N ASP A 86 -3.45 30.43 -14.15
CA ASP A 86 -3.16 29.79 -15.44
C ASP A 86 -1.98 28.81 -15.30
N GLY A 87 -0.91 29.23 -14.61
CA GLY A 87 0.21 28.34 -14.29
C GLY A 87 -0.22 27.16 -13.42
N GLN A 88 -1.07 27.40 -12.43
CA GLN A 88 -1.67 26.35 -11.60
C GLN A 88 -2.48 25.33 -12.41
N ARG A 89 -3.21 25.80 -13.40
CA ARG A 89 -4.02 24.96 -14.28
C ARG A 89 -3.15 24.15 -15.24
N GLU A 90 -2.10 24.77 -15.76
CA GLU A 90 -1.16 24.14 -16.67
C GLU A 90 -0.34 23.04 -15.98
N VAL A 91 0.22 23.31 -14.79
CA VAL A 91 0.93 22.29 -14.00
C VAL A 91 0.02 21.09 -13.70
N ARG A 92 -1.25 21.34 -13.34
CA ARG A 92 -2.22 20.26 -13.11
C ARG A 92 -2.49 19.41 -14.35
N ARG A 93 -2.52 20.01 -15.52
CA ARG A 93 -2.69 19.27 -16.79
C ARG A 93 -1.46 18.46 -17.16
N GLN A 94 -0.26 19.00 -16.91
CA GLN A 94 0.99 18.33 -17.26
C GLN A 94 1.28 17.12 -16.37
N LEU A 95 0.89 17.19 -15.09
CA LEU A 95 1.13 16.12 -14.14
C LEU A 95 -0.01 15.07 -14.10
N ALA A 96 -1.15 15.34 -14.74
CA ALA A 96 -2.26 14.40 -14.87
C ALA A 96 -2.24 13.68 -16.23
N VAL A 97 -2.85 12.51 -16.29
CA VAL A 97 -3.11 11.80 -17.55
C VAL A 97 -4.45 12.26 -18.14
N ALA A 98 -5.49 12.31 -17.32
CA ALA A 98 -6.83 12.71 -17.75
C ALA A 98 -7.57 13.42 -16.61
N PHE A 99 -7.68 14.75 -16.69
CA PHE A 99 -8.41 15.55 -15.70
C PHE A 99 -9.85 15.82 -16.15
N PRO A 100 -10.88 15.49 -15.35
CA PRO A 100 -12.23 16.00 -15.58
C PRO A 100 -12.22 17.54 -15.58
N GLY A 101 -12.80 18.16 -16.61
CA GLY A 101 -12.64 19.61 -16.83
C GLY A 101 -13.20 20.48 -15.69
N ASP A 102 -14.31 20.05 -15.08
CA ASP A 102 -14.96 20.69 -13.95
C ASP A 102 -14.16 20.56 -12.65
N GLU A 103 -13.54 19.41 -12.40
CA GLU A 103 -12.67 19.20 -11.23
C GLU A 103 -11.37 20.01 -11.32
N LEU A 104 -10.80 20.16 -12.52
CA LEU A 104 -9.62 21.01 -12.72
C LEU A 104 -9.92 22.47 -12.33
N ASP A 105 -11.07 22.99 -12.76
CA ASP A 105 -11.48 24.35 -12.46
C ASP A 105 -11.80 24.52 -10.96
N ARG A 106 -12.42 23.53 -10.33
CA ARG A 106 -12.66 23.49 -8.87
C ARG A 106 -11.36 23.57 -8.07
N LEU A 107 -10.36 22.77 -8.42
CA LEU A 107 -9.06 22.76 -7.73
C LEU A 107 -8.29 24.06 -7.94
N CYS A 108 -8.32 24.62 -9.15
CA CYS A 108 -7.73 25.93 -9.41
C CYS A 108 -8.43 27.05 -8.61
N ALA A 109 -9.76 26.98 -8.47
CA ALA A 109 -10.51 27.94 -7.66
C ALA A 109 -10.13 27.87 -6.17
N ALA A 110 -9.95 26.68 -5.61
CA ALA A 110 -9.51 26.50 -4.23
C ALA A 110 -8.12 27.14 -3.98
N GLY A 111 -7.21 27.00 -4.94
CA GLY A 111 -5.86 27.57 -4.87
C GLY A 111 -5.79 29.11 -4.92
N LYS A 112 -6.84 29.80 -5.37
CA LYS A 112 -6.89 31.28 -5.43
C LYS A 112 -6.82 31.95 -4.06
N SER A 113 -7.23 31.24 -3.01
CA SER A 113 -7.25 31.76 -1.64
C SER A 113 -5.88 31.68 -0.94
N THR A 114 -4.89 31.01 -1.53
CA THR A 114 -3.55 30.82 -0.98
C THR A 114 -2.63 31.96 -1.37
N THR A 115 -1.92 32.55 -0.42
CA THR A 115 -1.01 33.68 -0.67
C THR A 115 0.24 33.23 -1.46
N PRO A 116 0.87 34.12 -2.26
CA PRO A 116 2.12 33.79 -2.95
C PRO A 116 3.25 33.34 -2.03
N THR A 117 3.38 33.95 -0.86
CA THR A 117 4.33 33.54 0.18
C THR A 117 4.05 32.13 0.66
N ALA A 118 2.78 31.78 0.90
CA ALA A 118 2.42 30.44 1.31
C ALA A 118 2.79 29.39 0.26
N VAL A 119 2.54 29.66 -1.02
CA VAL A 119 2.92 28.75 -2.10
C VAL A 119 4.44 28.60 -2.19
N ALA A 120 5.19 29.70 -2.14
CA ALA A 120 6.65 29.67 -2.23
C ALA A 120 7.30 28.92 -1.07
N GLU A 121 6.88 29.19 0.17
CA GLU A 121 7.43 28.52 1.37
C GLU A 121 7.03 27.05 1.42
N THR A 122 5.80 26.72 0.99
CA THR A 122 5.36 25.33 0.88
C THR A 122 6.14 24.56 -0.19
N ALA A 123 6.48 25.23 -1.30
CA ALA A 123 7.31 24.67 -2.34
C ALA A 123 8.73 24.36 -1.86
N ASP A 124 9.32 25.28 -1.11
CA ASP A 124 10.61 25.05 -0.45
C ASP A 124 10.49 23.89 0.56
N ALA A 125 9.40 23.83 1.34
CA ALA A 125 9.20 22.81 2.37
C ALA A 125 9.12 21.36 1.83
N TRP A 126 8.35 21.08 0.77
CA TRP A 126 8.32 19.72 0.22
C TRP A 126 9.61 19.37 -0.52
N ASN A 127 10.29 20.36 -1.09
CA ASN A 127 11.53 20.13 -1.82
C ASN A 127 12.70 19.82 -0.87
N ASP A 128 12.81 20.57 0.22
CA ASP A 128 13.87 20.44 1.21
C ASP A 128 13.65 19.25 2.15
N GLY A 129 12.38 18.88 2.37
CA GLY A 129 11.99 17.73 3.18
C GLY A 129 12.21 17.92 4.69
N ASP A 130 12.14 16.81 5.42
CA ASP A 130 12.39 16.73 6.86
C ASP A 130 13.58 15.81 7.15
N PRO A 131 14.47 16.15 8.10
CA PRO A 131 15.60 15.29 8.49
C PRO A 131 15.20 13.86 8.92
N ALA A 132 13.98 13.66 9.45
CA ALA A 132 13.43 12.34 9.75
C ALA A 132 13.29 11.46 8.49
N GLY A 133 13.25 12.07 7.31
CA GLY A 133 13.26 11.43 5.99
C GLY A 133 14.47 10.53 5.71
N THR A 134 15.57 10.71 6.45
CA THR A 134 16.81 9.93 6.28
C THR A 134 16.87 8.64 7.11
N ARG A 135 15.84 8.39 7.93
CA ARG A 135 15.77 7.24 8.84
C ARG A 135 14.45 6.51 8.64
N THR A 136 14.39 5.23 9.02
CA THR A 136 13.13 4.48 9.08
C THR A 136 12.09 5.24 9.91
N SER A 137 10.86 5.26 9.41
CA SER A 137 9.71 5.86 10.06
C SER A 137 9.35 5.09 11.33
N PRO A 138 8.99 5.77 12.43
CA PRO A 138 8.50 5.10 13.64
C PRO A 138 7.04 4.64 13.50
N VAL A 139 6.37 4.93 12.37
CA VAL A 139 4.99 4.48 12.10
C VAL A 139 4.96 2.97 11.97
N THR A 140 4.19 2.31 12.84
CA THR A 140 3.98 0.85 12.84
C THR A 140 2.62 0.45 12.28
N ALA A 141 1.71 1.40 12.04
CA ALA A 141 0.42 1.14 11.42
C ALA A 141 0.59 0.71 9.94
N PRO A 142 -0.33 -0.09 9.38
CA PRO A 142 -0.30 -0.46 7.97
C PRO A 142 -0.24 0.76 7.05
N VAL A 143 0.70 0.77 6.11
CA VAL A 143 0.88 1.84 5.13
C VAL A 143 0.47 1.37 3.73
N LEU A 144 -0.34 2.16 3.05
CA LEU A 144 -0.65 2.00 1.64
C LEU A 144 -0.07 3.17 0.85
N VAL A 145 0.84 2.90 -0.07
CA VAL A 145 1.30 3.87 -1.07
C VAL A 145 0.50 3.66 -2.35
N VAL A 146 -0.17 4.70 -2.85
CA VAL A 146 -0.90 4.67 -4.12
C VAL A 146 -0.21 5.60 -5.10
N ARG A 147 0.30 5.07 -6.21
CA ARG A 147 0.87 5.88 -7.30
C ARG A 147 -0.06 5.93 -8.51
N GLY A 148 -0.01 7.03 -9.27
CA GLY A 148 -0.55 7.05 -10.62
C GLY A 148 0.42 6.38 -11.59
N GLY A 149 -0.07 5.47 -12.44
CA GLY A 149 0.77 4.76 -13.41
C GLY A 149 1.44 5.66 -14.45
N GLY A 150 0.85 6.84 -14.71
CA GLY A 150 1.36 7.86 -15.62
C GLY A 150 1.82 9.14 -14.93
N ASP A 151 2.05 9.14 -13.62
CA ASP A 151 2.61 10.30 -12.90
C ASP A 151 4.06 10.55 -13.35
N PRO A 152 4.36 11.70 -13.99
CA PRO A 152 5.70 11.98 -14.48
C PRO A 152 6.65 12.49 -13.38
N PHE A 153 6.13 12.76 -12.19
CA PHE A 153 6.87 13.35 -11.07
C PHE A 153 7.14 12.33 -9.98
N ILE A 154 6.11 11.60 -9.54
CA ILE A 154 6.24 10.52 -8.55
C ILE A 154 6.26 9.18 -9.26
N THR A 155 7.45 8.83 -9.77
CA THR A 155 7.66 7.59 -10.53
C THR A 155 7.73 6.37 -9.61
N ALA A 156 7.70 5.17 -10.21
CA ALA A 156 7.90 3.91 -9.48
C ALA A 156 9.23 3.91 -8.71
N ASP A 157 10.30 4.43 -9.30
CA ASP A 157 11.63 4.49 -8.67
C ASP A 157 11.65 5.43 -7.46
N VAL A 158 11.02 6.62 -7.58
CA VAL A 158 10.90 7.57 -6.45
C VAL A 158 10.18 6.91 -5.26
N VAL A 159 9.12 6.14 -5.53
CA VAL A 159 8.40 5.40 -4.49
C VAL A 159 9.25 4.27 -3.91
N ALA A 160 9.86 3.46 -4.77
CA ALA A 160 10.62 2.28 -4.38
C ALA A 160 11.88 2.63 -3.57
N GLU A 161 12.55 3.74 -3.91
CA GLU A 161 13.79 4.16 -3.26
C GLU A 161 13.57 5.13 -2.09
N GLY A 162 12.62 6.06 -2.24
CA GLY A 162 12.44 7.18 -1.31
C GLY A 162 11.34 7.01 -0.28
N VAL A 163 10.37 6.10 -0.50
CA VAL A 163 9.15 5.99 0.32
C VAL A 163 9.05 4.61 0.97
N VAL A 164 9.06 3.54 0.17
CA VAL A 164 8.87 2.16 0.65
C VAL A 164 9.86 1.75 1.75
N PRO A 165 11.19 2.01 1.63
CA PRO A 165 12.17 1.55 2.62
C PRO A 165 12.01 2.20 4.00
N ARG A 166 11.17 3.24 4.11
CA ARG A 166 10.92 3.94 5.36
C ARG A 166 10.02 3.16 6.31
N PHE A 167 9.18 2.25 5.83
CA PHE A 167 8.10 1.65 6.62
C PHE A 167 8.32 0.15 6.85
N ALA A 168 7.93 -0.32 8.05
CA ALA A 168 8.02 -1.74 8.39
C ALA A 168 6.92 -2.57 7.69
N GLU A 169 5.70 -2.00 7.59
CA GLU A 169 4.56 -2.62 6.93
C GLU A 169 4.01 -1.65 5.87
N VAL A 170 4.33 -1.94 4.60
CA VAL A 170 3.91 -1.10 3.49
C VAL A 170 3.51 -1.92 2.28
N SER A 171 2.39 -1.53 1.67
CA SER A 171 1.91 -2.04 0.39
C SER A 171 1.92 -0.92 -0.65
N VAL A 172 2.22 -1.26 -1.90
CA VAL A 172 2.21 -0.31 -3.02
C VAL A 172 1.16 -0.74 -4.03
N ALA A 173 0.28 0.19 -4.40
CA ALA A 173 -0.72 0.02 -5.45
C ALA A 173 -0.49 1.05 -6.56
N THR A 174 -0.79 0.64 -7.80
CA THR A 174 -0.73 1.51 -8.99
C THR A 174 -2.12 1.67 -9.56
N VAL A 175 -2.53 2.91 -9.81
CA VAL A 175 -3.73 3.22 -10.59
C VAL A 175 -3.29 3.50 -12.02
N ASP A 176 -3.41 2.49 -12.88
CA ASP A 176 -3.00 2.57 -14.28
C ASP A 176 -3.83 3.63 -15.03
N GLY A 177 -3.16 4.45 -15.85
CA GLY A 177 -3.83 5.53 -16.59
C GLY A 177 -4.21 6.75 -15.74
N ALA A 178 -3.76 6.85 -14.49
CA ALA A 178 -3.84 8.07 -13.69
C ALA A 178 -2.45 8.72 -13.55
N GLY A 179 -2.43 10.05 -13.42
CA GLY A 179 -1.23 10.83 -13.12
C GLY A 179 -1.15 11.19 -11.63
N HIS A 180 -0.77 12.45 -11.34
CA HIS A 180 -0.46 12.92 -10.00
C HIS A 180 -1.68 13.09 -9.07
N TRP A 181 -2.91 13.06 -9.61
CA TRP A 181 -4.15 13.14 -8.83
C TRP A 181 -5.00 11.89 -9.04
N PRO A 182 -4.54 10.69 -8.65
CA PRO A 182 -5.26 9.46 -8.95
C PRO A 182 -6.67 9.43 -8.34
N HIS A 183 -6.86 10.10 -7.20
CA HIS A 183 -8.15 10.22 -6.52
C HIS A 183 -9.14 11.15 -7.22
N VAL A 184 -8.68 12.00 -8.15
CA VAL A 184 -9.53 12.87 -8.98
C VAL A 184 -9.73 12.27 -10.37
N GLU A 185 -8.67 11.69 -10.93
CA GLU A 185 -8.70 11.09 -12.27
C GLU A 185 -9.48 9.77 -12.28
N GLN A 186 -9.35 8.96 -11.22
CA GLN A 186 -10.00 7.66 -11.07
C GLN A 186 -10.45 7.43 -9.61
N PRO A 187 -11.48 8.16 -9.15
CA PRO A 187 -11.91 8.15 -7.75
C PRO A 187 -12.33 6.76 -7.25
N ASP A 188 -13.06 5.98 -8.06
CA ASP A 188 -13.54 4.64 -7.67
C ASP A 188 -12.39 3.66 -7.41
N ALA A 189 -11.33 3.73 -8.22
CA ALA A 189 -10.15 2.89 -8.07
C ALA A 189 -9.40 3.23 -6.77
N VAL A 190 -9.22 4.52 -6.48
CA VAL A 190 -8.57 4.95 -5.23
C VAL A 190 -9.44 4.67 -4.00
N ALA A 191 -10.75 4.87 -4.10
CA ALA A 191 -11.70 4.55 -3.03
C ALA A 191 -11.63 3.06 -2.68
N THR A 192 -11.64 2.17 -3.67
CA THR A 192 -11.49 0.72 -3.45
C THR A 192 -10.20 0.37 -2.70
N LEU A 193 -9.08 1.01 -3.05
CA LEU A 193 -7.80 0.79 -2.37
C LEU A 193 -7.82 1.29 -0.92
N ILE A 194 -8.44 2.45 -0.67
CA ILE A 194 -8.58 3.01 0.67
C ILE A 194 -9.56 2.17 1.51
N ASP A 195 -10.68 1.72 0.95
CA ASP A 195 -11.64 0.85 1.61
C ASP A 195 -10.98 -0.47 2.03
N GLY A 196 -10.13 -1.05 1.18
CA GLY A 196 -9.32 -2.22 1.53
C GLY A 196 -8.33 -1.94 2.67
N LEU A 197 -7.71 -0.76 2.71
CA LEU A 197 -6.87 -0.35 3.84
C LEU A 197 -7.68 -0.18 5.12
N VAL A 198 -8.82 0.49 5.06
CA VAL A 198 -9.74 0.68 6.19
C VAL A 198 -10.17 -0.67 6.71
N ALA A 199 -10.65 -1.56 5.84
CA ALA A 199 -11.06 -2.90 6.20
C ALA A 199 -9.95 -3.66 6.93
N ARG A 200 -8.69 -3.60 6.48
CA ARG A 200 -7.55 -4.21 7.18
C ARG A 200 -7.24 -3.57 8.53
N ALA A 201 -7.34 -2.24 8.63
CA ALA A 201 -7.04 -1.51 9.86
C ALA A 201 -8.15 -1.61 10.92
N THR A 202 -9.39 -1.85 10.49
CA THR A 202 -10.56 -2.04 11.36
C THR A 202 -10.97 -3.49 11.51
N ALA A 203 -10.40 -4.39 10.70
CA ALA A 203 -10.47 -5.80 10.97
C ALA A 203 -9.91 -5.98 12.37
N ASP A 204 -10.73 -6.55 13.25
CA ASP A 204 -10.24 -7.03 14.52
C ASP A 204 -8.99 -7.86 14.18
N THR A 205 -7.86 -7.66 14.85
CA THR A 205 -6.73 -8.60 14.69
C THR A 205 -7.08 -9.99 15.25
N THR A 206 -8.35 -10.18 15.64
CA THR A 206 -9.06 -11.43 15.94
C THR A 206 -10.12 -11.78 14.88
N ALA A 207 -10.17 -11.09 13.74
CA ALA A 207 -10.97 -11.48 12.58
C ALA A 207 -10.33 -12.76 12.09
N ASP A 208 -10.87 -13.84 12.61
CA ASP A 208 -10.42 -15.17 12.35
C ASP A 208 -10.53 -15.35 10.83
N ASP A 209 -9.39 -15.50 10.16
CA ASP A 209 -9.34 -15.99 8.77
C ASP A 209 -9.96 -17.39 8.68
N THR A 210 -10.49 -17.92 9.79
CA THR A 210 -11.10 -19.21 9.90
C THR A 210 -12.57 -19.10 10.33
N ALA A 211 -13.45 -19.82 9.64
CA ALA A 211 -14.85 -19.94 10.02
C ALA A 211 -15.00 -20.84 11.27
N ASP A 212 -16.14 -20.73 11.95
CA ASP A 212 -16.48 -21.58 13.11
C ASP A 212 -16.22 -23.07 12.82
N GLY A 213 -15.27 -23.67 13.54
CA GLY A 213 -14.92 -25.09 13.42
C GLY A 213 -13.62 -25.38 12.66
N VAL A 214 -12.96 -24.35 12.12
CA VAL A 214 -11.58 -24.43 11.64
C VAL A 214 -10.65 -24.01 12.79
N ALA A 215 -9.52 -24.72 12.96
CA ALA A 215 -8.61 -24.42 14.06
C ALA A 215 -7.57 -23.38 13.62
N GLU A 216 -7.38 -22.34 14.43
CA GLU A 216 -6.18 -21.51 14.33
C GLU A 216 -4.93 -22.39 14.45
N GLN A 217 -4.07 -22.31 13.44
CA GLN A 217 -2.81 -23.05 13.37
C GLN A 217 -1.79 -22.21 12.63
N GLY A 218 -0.50 -22.58 12.74
CA GLY A 218 0.59 -21.77 12.17
C GLY A 218 0.36 -21.35 10.71
N TRP A 219 -0.28 -22.19 9.90
CA TRP A 219 -0.65 -21.84 8.53
C TRP A 219 -1.68 -20.70 8.43
N THR A 220 -2.80 -20.81 9.14
CA THR A 220 -3.87 -19.79 9.08
C THR A 220 -3.41 -18.48 9.72
N THR A 221 -2.65 -18.57 10.81
CA THR A 221 -2.01 -17.41 11.46
C THR A 221 -0.98 -16.73 10.55
N ALA A 222 -0.17 -17.49 9.81
CA ALA A 222 0.80 -16.92 8.88
C ALA A 222 0.12 -16.19 7.71
N PHE A 223 -1.05 -16.67 7.26
CA PHE A 223 -1.87 -15.98 6.28
C PHE A 223 -2.40 -14.65 6.80
N ALA A 224 -2.96 -14.64 8.02
CA ALA A 224 -3.46 -13.42 8.65
C ALA A 224 -2.36 -12.35 8.82
N GLN A 225 -1.12 -12.78 9.11
CA GLN A 225 0.02 -11.88 9.23
C GLN A 225 0.62 -11.45 7.89
N GLY A 226 0.40 -12.22 6.82
CA GLY A 226 0.78 -11.87 5.44
C GLY A 226 2.26 -11.65 5.17
N SER A 227 3.17 -12.04 6.06
CA SER A 227 4.61 -11.73 5.97
C SER A 227 5.50 -12.97 5.81
N ALA A 228 6.64 -12.83 5.12
CA ALA A 228 7.58 -13.96 4.91
C ALA A 228 8.12 -14.57 6.22
N PRO A 229 8.46 -13.78 7.26
CA PRO A 229 8.86 -14.35 8.55
C PRO A 229 7.79 -15.25 9.18
N ALA A 230 6.51 -14.83 9.10
CA ALA A 230 5.40 -15.61 9.65
C ALA A 230 5.33 -17.02 9.03
N PHE A 231 5.54 -17.12 7.72
CA PHE A 231 5.58 -18.41 7.01
C PHE A 231 6.86 -19.21 7.29
N THR A 232 7.99 -18.55 7.51
CA THR A 232 9.29 -19.21 7.72
C THR A 232 9.27 -20.08 8.98
N ASP A 233 8.62 -19.62 10.05
CA ASP A 233 8.57 -20.34 11.33
C ASP A 233 7.73 -21.63 11.27
N THR A 234 6.81 -21.72 10.30
CA THR A 234 5.97 -22.92 10.08
C THR A 234 6.61 -24.03 9.26
N PHE A 235 7.67 -23.73 8.50
CA PHE A 235 8.18 -24.60 7.46
C PHE A 235 9.42 -25.38 7.89
N ALA A 236 9.48 -26.65 7.49
CA ALA A 236 10.70 -27.42 7.52
C ALA A 236 11.71 -26.85 6.50
N PRO A 237 13.04 -26.99 6.71
CA PRO A 237 14.05 -26.47 5.80
C PRO A 237 13.89 -26.93 4.34
N ASP A 238 13.42 -28.17 4.15
CA ASP A 238 13.22 -28.86 2.88
C ASP A 238 11.76 -28.86 2.39
N VAL A 239 10.93 -27.93 2.88
CA VAL A 239 9.54 -27.80 2.46
C VAL A 239 9.42 -27.68 0.93
N VAL A 240 8.39 -28.31 0.37
CA VAL A 240 8.06 -28.21 -1.06
C VAL A 240 6.66 -27.66 -1.25
N LEU A 241 6.54 -26.60 -2.05
CA LEU A 241 5.29 -26.02 -2.48
C LEU A 241 4.93 -26.48 -3.89
N ARG A 242 3.73 -27.07 -4.01
CA ARG A 242 3.07 -27.39 -5.27
C ARG A 242 1.77 -26.59 -5.33
N ALA A 243 1.53 -25.87 -6.41
CA ALA A 243 0.25 -25.18 -6.56
C ALA A 243 -0.22 -25.22 -8.00
N SER A 244 -1.54 -25.16 -8.20
CA SER A 244 -2.15 -25.07 -9.53
C SER A 244 -1.71 -23.82 -10.32
N VAL A 245 -1.15 -22.83 -9.62
CA VAL A 245 -0.61 -21.58 -10.17
C VAL A 245 0.91 -21.66 -10.43
N LEU A 246 1.53 -22.82 -10.23
CA LEU A 246 2.96 -23.04 -10.47
C LEU A 246 3.14 -24.16 -11.51
N ARG A 247 3.94 -23.89 -12.55
CA ARG A 247 4.34 -24.87 -13.56
C ARG A 247 5.32 -25.90 -13.03
N ARG A 248 6.07 -25.57 -11.97
CA ARG A 248 7.04 -26.43 -11.30
C ARG A 248 6.96 -26.21 -9.79
N PRO A 249 7.31 -27.21 -8.97
CA PRO A 249 7.40 -27.03 -7.53
C PRO A 249 8.44 -25.97 -7.15
N VAL A 250 8.21 -25.29 -6.02
CA VAL A 250 9.19 -24.43 -5.36
C VAL A 250 9.68 -25.16 -4.12
N GLU A 251 11.00 -25.26 -3.97
CA GLU A 251 11.64 -26.05 -2.93
C GLU A 251 12.48 -25.16 -2.02
N GLY A 252 12.49 -25.48 -0.73
CA GLY A 252 13.28 -24.79 0.28
C GLY A 252 12.50 -23.68 0.97
N ARG A 253 12.66 -23.62 2.29
CA ARG A 253 11.92 -22.74 3.19
C ARG A 253 11.86 -21.28 2.73
N ASP A 254 13.01 -20.69 2.40
CA ASP A 254 13.09 -19.26 2.11
C ASP A 254 12.38 -18.91 0.79
N ALA A 255 12.48 -19.79 -0.21
CA ALA A 255 11.81 -19.63 -1.50
C ALA A 255 10.29 -19.84 -1.36
N VAL A 256 9.86 -20.85 -0.60
CA VAL A 256 8.44 -21.08 -0.32
C VAL A 256 7.85 -19.92 0.48
N ALA A 257 8.51 -19.44 1.54
CA ALA A 257 8.06 -18.30 2.32
C ALA A 257 7.95 -17.01 1.48
N ALA A 258 8.88 -16.80 0.53
CA ALA A 258 8.80 -15.68 -0.41
C ALA A 258 7.55 -15.77 -1.31
N VAL A 259 7.24 -16.96 -1.82
CA VAL A 259 6.04 -17.19 -2.63
C VAL A 259 4.78 -16.95 -1.81
N MET A 260 4.72 -17.48 -0.59
CA MET A 260 3.54 -17.35 0.27
C MET A 260 3.29 -15.91 0.70
N ALA A 261 4.33 -15.14 1.04
CA ALA A 261 4.21 -13.71 1.37
C ALA A 261 3.79 -12.86 0.17
N ALA A 262 4.26 -13.19 -1.03
CA ALA A 262 3.79 -12.52 -2.25
C ALA A 262 2.32 -12.86 -2.53
N ALA A 263 1.92 -14.12 -2.32
CA ALA A 263 0.57 -14.64 -2.54
C ALA A 263 -0.45 -14.01 -1.59
N SER A 264 -0.15 -13.92 -0.29
CA SER A 264 -1.05 -13.31 0.71
C SER A 264 -1.43 -11.88 0.32
N GLY A 265 -0.48 -11.10 -0.19
CA GLY A 265 -0.73 -9.73 -0.63
C GLY A 265 -1.53 -9.59 -1.94
N ILE A 266 -1.90 -10.67 -2.62
CA ILE A 266 -2.73 -10.63 -3.83
C ILE A 266 -4.23 -10.71 -3.49
N TYR A 267 -4.57 -11.32 -2.36
CA TYR A 267 -5.95 -11.37 -1.87
C TYR A 267 -6.31 -10.06 -1.17
N THR A 268 -7.55 -9.61 -1.36
CA THR A 268 -8.17 -8.55 -0.53
C THR A 268 -8.85 -9.13 0.70
N SER A 269 -9.32 -10.38 0.60
CA SER A 269 -9.81 -11.19 1.69
C SER A 269 -9.55 -12.67 1.41
N LEU A 270 -9.31 -13.46 2.46
CA LEU A 270 -9.27 -14.91 2.40
C LEU A 270 -9.86 -15.46 3.70
N VAL A 271 -10.76 -16.43 3.57
CA VAL A 271 -11.38 -17.11 4.70
C VAL A 271 -11.29 -18.62 4.47
N PHE A 272 -10.67 -19.32 5.41
CA PHE A 272 -10.69 -20.77 5.54
C PHE A 272 -12.06 -21.20 6.07
N THR A 273 -12.84 -21.89 5.24
CA THR A 273 -14.23 -22.22 5.53
C THR A 273 -14.40 -23.58 6.18
N HIS A 274 -13.49 -24.52 5.91
CA HIS A 274 -13.56 -25.89 6.44
C HIS A 274 -12.17 -26.49 6.65
N GLU A 275 -12.07 -27.37 7.66
CA GLU A 275 -10.87 -28.13 7.96
C GLU A 275 -11.17 -29.62 8.08
N ALA A 276 -10.28 -30.45 7.54
CA ALA A 276 -10.26 -31.89 7.82
C ALA A 276 -8.82 -32.36 8.08
N ARG A 277 -8.66 -33.35 8.97
CA ARG A 277 -7.36 -33.96 9.28
C ARG A 277 -7.37 -35.46 9.00
N ASN A 278 -6.28 -35.96 8.44
CA ASN A 278 -6.02 -37.38 8.27
C ASN A 278 -4.55 -37.69 8.53
N GLY A 279 -4.25 -38.17 9.74
CA GLY A 279 -2.87 -38.39 10.18
C GLY A 279 -2.09 -37.09 10.19
N ARG A 280 -0.98 -37.03 9.44
CA ARG A 280 -0.11 -35.85 9.31
C ARG A 280 -0.59 -34.81 8.32
N ARG A 281 -1.75 -35.06 7.68
CA ARG A 281 -2.29 -34.20 6.64
C ARG A 281 -3.43 -33.36 7.17
N THR A 282 -3.36 -32.07 6.88
CA THR A 282 -4.44 -31.11 7.11
C THR A 282 -4.95 -30.63 5.76
N TYR A 283 -6.27 -30.57 5.60
CA TYR A 283 -6.96 -30.09 4.42
C TYR A 283 -7.78 -28.87 4.82
N LEU A 284 -7.61 -27.76 4.11
CA LEU A 284 -8.29 -26.51 4.35
C LEU A 284 -9.02 -26.09 3.09
N GLU A 285 -10.34 -25.94 3.16
CA GLU A 285 -11.10 -25.25 2.12
C GLU A 285 -11.11 -23.76 2.40
N TRP A 286 -11.07 -22.93 1.36
CA TRP A 286 -11.04 -21.49 1.52
C TRP A 286 -11.74 -20.77 0.37
N GLU A 287 -12.24 -19.57 0.68
CA GLU A 287 -12.79 -18.60 -0.26
C GLU A 287 -12.03 -17.29 -0.12
N ALA A 288 -11.78 -16.61 -1.23
CA ALA A 288 -10.99 -15.38 -1.26
C ALA A 288 -11.42 -14.47 -2.41
N THR A 289 -11.04 -13.20 -2.30
CA THR A 289 -11.27 -12.19 -3.35
C THR A 289 -9.94 -11.61 -3.77
N LEU A 290 -9.72 -11.43 -5.08
CA LEU A 290 -8.52 -10.75 -5.60
C LEU A 290 -8.69 -9.21 -5.56
N HIS A 291 -7.61 -8.45 -5.76
CA HIS A 291 -7.67 -6.98 -5.84
C HIS A 291 -8.59 -6.42 -6.93
N ASP A 292 -8.83 -7.16 -8.00
CA ASP A 292 -9.76 -6.79 -9.07
C ASP A 292 -11.23 -7.18 -8.78
N GLY A 293 -11.50 -7.70 -7.57
CA GLY A 293 -12.83 -8.18 -7.16
C GLY A 293 -13.17 -9.59 -7.64
N THR A 294 -12.26 -10.27 -8.35
CA THR A 294 -12.50 -11.64 -8.83
C THR A 294 -12.61 -12.61 -7.65
N PRO A 295 -13.72 -13.35 -7.52
CA PRO A 295 -13.84 -14.37 -6.49
C PRO A 295 -13.02 -15.60 -6.88
N VAL A 296 -12.24 -16.11 -5.93
CA VAL A 296 -11.48 -17.35 -6.05
C VAL A 296 -11.72 -18.21 -4.81
N SER A 297 -11.59 -19.51 -4.96
CA SER A 297 -11.66 -20.44 -3.84
C SER A 297 -10.69 -21.59 -4.09
N GLY A 298 -10.51 -22.44 -3.09
CA GLY A 298 -9.61 -23.55 -3.26
C GLY A 298 -9.54 -24.49 -2.08
N VAL A 299 -8.62 -25.43 -2.22
CA VAL A 299 -8.26 -26.37 -1.17
C VAL A 299 -6.76 -26.38 -1.02
N THR A 300 -6.30 -26.25 0.21
CA THR A 300 -4.89 -26.41 0.61
C THR A 300 -4.73 -27.71 1.35
N ARG A 301 -3.73 -28.52 0.96
CA ARG A 301 -3.26 -29.67 1.73
C ARG A 301 -1.89 -29.34 2.30
N LEU A 302 -1.75 -29.54 3.61
CA LEU A 302 -0.48 -29.44 4.34
C LEU A 302 -0.11 -30.84 4.83
N GLU A 303 1.17 -31.19 4.72
CA GLU A 303 1.74 -32.37 5.37
C GLU A 303 2.83 -31.95 6.34
N ALA A 304 2.73 -32.41 7.58
CA ALA A 304 3.69 -32.11 8.63
C ALA A 304 4.69 -33.27 8.85
N ASP A 305 5.88 -32.94 9.35
CA ASP A 305 6.85 -33.91 9.88
C ASP A 305 6.50 -34.34 11.32
N ASP A 306 7.39 -35.14 11.93
CA ASP A 306 7.27 -35.63 13.30
C ASP A 306 7.32 -34.50 14.34
N ASP A 307 7.97 -33.37 14.00
CA ASP A 307 8.10 -32.19 14.85
C ASP A 307 6.95 -31.18 14.64
N GLY A 308 5.99 -31.50 13.75
CA GLY A 308 4.86 -30.64 13.42
C GLY A 308 5.17 -29.50 12.45
N ARG A 309 6.35 -29.49 11.82
CA ARG A 309 6.69 -28.51 10.77
C ARG A 309 6.14 -28.95 9.43
N THR A 310 5.73 -28.01 8.60
CA THR A 310 5.18 -28.32 7.27
C THR A 310 6.31 -28.67 6.30
N VAL A 311 6.23 -29.86 5.69
CA VAL A 311 7.20 -30.39 4.71
C VAL A 311 6.64 -30.42 3.28
N ASP A 312 5.32 -30.49 3.11
CA ASP A 312 4.67 -30.43 1.79
C ASP A 312 3.43 -29.54 1.85
N VAL A 313 3.31 -28.66 0.86
CA VAL A 313 2.16 -27.80 0.65
C VAL A 313 1.64 -28.05 -0.75
N ALA A 314 0.34 -28.35 -0.86
CA ALA A 314 -0.37 -28.41 -2.13
C ALA A 314 -1.56 -27.44 -2.14
N ILE A 315 -1.56 -26.45 -3.04
CA ILE A 315 -2.65 -25.45 -3.15
C ILE A 315 -3.37 -25.56 -4.48
N HIS A 316 -4.68 -25.73 -4.44
CA HIS A 316 -5.53 -25.91 -5.62
C HIS A 316 -6.54 -24.77 -5.73
N HIS A 317 -6.35 -23.89 -6.70
CA HIS A 317 -7.19 -22.72 -6.96
C HIS A 317 -8.32 -23.03 -7.95
N ARG A 318 -9.45 -22.35 -7.80
CA ARG A 318 -10.55 -22.27 -8.76
C ARG A 318 -11.22 -20.89 -8.70
N PRO A 319 -11.88 -20.42 -9.78
CA PRO A 319 -11.90 -20.99 -11.13
C PRO A 319 -10.54 -20.83 -11.84
N LEU A 320 -10.37 -21.50 -12.99
CA LEU A 320 -9.10 -21.52 -13.72
C LEU A 320 -8.65 -20.11 -14.13
N ASP A 321 -9.56 -19.27 -14.59
CA ASP A 321 -9.23 -17.90 -15.03
C ASP A 321 -8.66 -17.07 -13.88
N GLY A 322 -9.25 -17.17 -12.69
CA GLY A 322 -8.72 -16.55 -11.47
C GLY A 322 -7.36 -17.11 -11.08
N ALA A 323 -7.14 -18.42 -11.22
CA ALA A 323 -5.85 -19.05 -10.96
C ALA A 323 -4.76 -18.59 -11.96
N LEU A 324 -5.09 -18.43 -13.23
CA LEU A 324 -4.15 -17.93 -14.24
C LEU A 324 -3.80 -16.46 -14.01
N SER A 325 -4.79 -15.63 -13.69
CA SER A 325 -4.58 -14.22 -13.29
C SER A 325 -3.66 -14.13 -12.07
N PHE A 326 -3.96 -14.92 -11.03
CA PHE A 326 -3.16 -15.02 -9.82
C PHE A 326 -1.71 -15.46 -10.10
N SER A 327 -1.54 -16.47 -10.97
CA SER A 327 -0.22 -16.94 -11.36
C SER A 327 0.59 -15.87 -12.08
N ALA A 328 -0.03 -15.10 -12.98
CA ALA A 328 0.64 -14.03 -13.70
C ALA A 328 1.09 -12.91 -12.75
N GLU A 329 0.25 -12.57 -11.78
CA GLU A 329 0.59 -11.59 -10.73
C GLU A 329 1.74 -12.05 -9.84
N LEU A 330 1.72 -13.32 -9.39
CA LEU A 330 2.83 -13.89 -8.63
C LEU A 330 4.16 -13.81 -9.41
N GLY A 331 4.14 -14.14 -10.70
CA GLY A 331 5.32 -14.06 -11.55
C GLY A 331 5.88 -12.64 -11.67
N ARG A 332 5.01 -11.62 -11.74
CA ARG A 332 5.42 -10.21 -11.74
C ARG A 332 6.09 -9.80 -10.43
N ARG A 333 5.55 -10.23 -9.28
CA ARG A 333 6.07 -9.89 -7.95
C ARG A 333 7.38 -10.57 -7.60
N LEU A 334 7.66 -11.73 -8.20
CA LEU A 334 8.77 -12.61 -7.83
C LEU A 334 9.84 -12.75 -8.92
N VAL A 335 9.78 -11.93 -9.98
CA VAL A 335 10.69 -12.01 -11.14
C VAL A 335 12.18 -12.00 -10.76
N ASP A 336 12.55 -11.29 -9.69
CA ASP A 336 13.94 -11.19 -9.22
C ASP A 336 14.34 -12.26 -8.20
N ARG A 337 13.40 -13.11 -7.79
CA ARG A 337 13.58 -14.07 -6.67
C ARG A 337 13.33 -15.51 -7.06
N ILE A 338 12.42 -15.76 -8.01
CA ILE A 338 12.02 -17.07 -8.47
C ILE A 338 12.07 -17.08 -9.99
N ASP A 339 12.54 -18.18 -10.58
CA ASP A 339 12.60 -18.33 -12.04
C ASP A 339 11.21 -18.02 -12.65
N PRO A 340 11.09 -17.05 -13.58
CA PRO A 340 9.83 -16.71 -14.24
C PRO A 340 9.17 -17.89 -14.95
N ASP A 341 9.94 -18.92 -15.31
CA ASP A 341 9.42 -20.14 -15.89
C ASP A 341 8.59 -20.99 -14.91
N THR A 342 8.63 -20.66 -13.63
CA THR A 342 7.81 -21.26 -12.56
C THR A 342 6.34 -20.88 -12.64
N PHE A 343 5.98 -19.72 -13.21
CA PHE A 343 4.61 -19.18 -13.19
C PHE A 343 3.96 -19.21 -14.57
N HIS A 344 2.66 -19.50 -14.67
CA HIS A 344 1.91 -19.38 -15.92
C HIS A 344 1.99 -17.96 -16.47
N ARG A 345 2.13 -17.85 -17.80
CA ARG A 345 2.08 -16.58 -18.53
C ARG A 345 0.73 -16.48 -19.24
N PRO A 346 0.13 -15.28 -19.31
CA PRO A 346 -1.13 -15.06 -20.01
C PRO A 346 -1.03 -15.40 -21.51
#